data_AF-A0A925AKV9-F1
#
_entry.id   AF-A0A925AKV9-F1
#
_cell.length_a   1.000
_cell.length_b   1.000
_cell.length_c   1.000
_cell.angle_alpha   90.00
_cell.angle_beta   90.00
_cell.angle_gamma   90.00
#
_symmetry.space_group_name_H-M   'P 1'
#
loop_
_entity.id
_entity.type
_entity.pdbx_description
1 polymer ?
#
loop_
_entity_poly.entity_id
_entity_poly.type
_entity_poly.pdbx_seq_one_letter_code
_entity_poly.pdbx_strand_id
1 'polypeptide(L)'
;MHDFDITAALRTAFILAHVLAFTVAASAVAFGDFAIFGRRRVDLALLSKATQIVTFALIALWITGLAVIWLDTRFALAAMMSNQKLLAKLTVVTLLTLNGIALHRLAFPRFRLPQRDPGRAALLSSVLGAISGATWLFAAFIGVGRAVAPALGYSGFMALYAAVVVGGIGFGVRFVRPRLVPRLNRPGVRGRASASS
;
A
#
# COMPACT_ATOMS: atom_id res chain seq x y z
N MET A 1 -20.19 -34.85 21.61
CA MET A 1 -18.87 -34.48 21.06
C MET A 1 -19.12 -33.33 20.10
N HIS A 2 -18.54 -32.16 20.35
CA HIS A 2 -18.77 -30.96 19.53
C HIS A 2 -18.43 -31.25 18.07
N ASP A 3 -19.40 -31.08 17.17
CA ASP A 3 -19.11 -30.84 15.77
C ASP A 3 -18.27 -29.56 15.73
N PHE A 4 -16.95 -29.73 15.64
CA PHE A 4 -16.08 -28.63 15.25
C PHE A 4 -16.63 -28.10 13.94
N ASP A 5 -17.19 -26.90 13.94
CA ASP A 5 -17.54 -26.22 12.70
C ASP A 5 -16.23 -25.82 12.02
N ILE A 6 -15.67 -26.78 11.27
CA ILE A 6 -14.42 -26.65 10.52
C ILE A 6 -14.50 -25.41 9.63
N THR A 7 -15.68 -25.07 9.10
CA THR A 7 -15.87 -23.90 8.26
C THR A 7 -15.71 -22.60 9.05
N ALA A 8 -16.30 -22.51 10.25
CA ALA A 8 -16.11 -21.37 11.14
C ALA A 8 -14.66 -21.22 11.62
N ALA A 9 -13.99 -22.35 11.93
CA ALA A 9 -12.58 -22.36 12.31
C ALA A 9 -11.69 -21.87 11.16
N LEU A 10 -11.89 -22.38 9.94
CA LEU A 10 -11.16 -21.95 8.73
C LEU A 10 -11.40 -20.47 8.41
N ARG A 11 -12.65 -20.02 8.46
CA ARG A 11 -13.00 -18.61 8.26
C ARG A 11 -12.24 -17.71 9.24
N THR A 12 -12.24 -18.06 10.52
CA THR A 12 -11.55 -17.31 11.56
C THR A 12 -10.03 -17.31 11.33
N ALA A 13 -9.45 -18.46 10.99
CA ALA A 13 -8.03 -18.58 10.67
C ALA A 13 -7.62 -17.69 9.49
N PHE A 14 -8.41 -17.65 8.41
CA PHE A 14 -8.13 -16.78 7.27
C PHE A 14 -8.27 -15.31 7.61
N ILE A 15 -9.26 -14.92 8.43
CA ILE A 15 -9.41 -13.53 8.89
C ILE A 15 -8.18 -13.12 9.72
N LEU A 16 -7.74 -13.96 10.65
CA LEU A 16 -6.54 -13.69 11.47
C LEU A 16 -5.28 -13.58 10.61
N ALA A 17 -5.10 -14.51 9.67
CA ALA A 17 -3.99 -14.47 8.71
C ALA A 17 -4.02 -13.19 7.85
N HIS A 18 -5.20 -12.75 7.42
CA HIS A 18 -5.39 -11.52 6.68
C HIS A 18 -5.00 -10.28 7.50
N VAL A 19 -5.43 -10.20 8.75
CA VAL A 19 -5.08 -9.09 9.66
C VAL A 19 -3.58 -9.08 9.97
N LEU A 20 -2.96 -10.25 10.15
CA LEU A 20 -1.51 -10.35 10.33
C LEU A 20 -0.76 -9.87 9.08
N ALA A 21 -1.15 -10.33 7.89
CA ALA A 21 -0.57 -9.87 6.63
C ALA A 21 -0.73 -8.35 6.46
N PHE A 22 -1.88 -7.79 6.84
CA PHE A 22 -2.12 -6.35 6.83
C PHE A 22 -1.15 -5.60 7.75
N THR A 23 -0.93 -6.12 8.96
CA THR A 23 -0.04 -5.51 9.96
C THR A 23 1.42 -5.55 9.52
N VAL A 24 1.86 -6.67 8.93
CA VAL A 24 3.19 -6.81 8.33
C VAL A 24 3.38 -5.83 7.17
N ALA A 25 2.39 -5.70 6.30
CA ALA A 25 2.43 -4.74 5.20
C ALA A 25 2.52 -3.30 5.71
N ALA A 26 1.69 -2.91 6.67
CA ALA A 26 1.70 -1.57 7.26
C ALA A 26 3.06 -1.24 7.90
N SER A 27 3.64 -2.19 8.63
CA SER A 27 4.98 -2.03 9.22
C SER A 27 6.06 -1.88 8.15
N ALA A 28 6.01 -2.70 7.10
CA ALA A 28 6.96 -2.62 6.00
C ALA A 28 6.84 -1.31 5.20
N VAL A 29 5.62 -0.79 4.99
CA VAL A 29 5.40 0.54 4.41
C VAL A 29 6.05 1.62 5.27
N ALA A 30 5.85 1.58 6.60
CA ALA A 30 6.48 2.53 7.51
C ALA A 30 8.02 2.46 7.47
N PHE A 31 8.59 1.26 7.37
CA PHE A 31 10.04 1.10 7.16
C PHE A 31 10.51 1.61 5.80
N GLY A 32 9.71 1.45 4.74
CA GLY A 32 9.98 2.02 3.42
C GLY A 32 10.01 3.54 3.44
N ASP A 33 9.03 4.16 4.11
CA ASP A 33 9.01 5.61 4.30
C ASP A 33 10.20 6.07 5.14
N PHE A 34 10.55 5.35 6.22
CA PHE A 34 11.74 5.64 7.01
C PHE A 34 13.03 5.50 6.17
N ALA A 35 13.13 4.52 5.28
CA ALA A 35 14.28 4.36 4.38
C ALA A 35 14.47 5.57 3.45
N ILE A 36 13.37 6.24 3.08
CA ILE A 36 13.37 7.44 2.26
C ILE A 36 13.64 8.69 3.12
N PHE A 37 13.01 8.82 4.30
CA PHE A 37 12.99 10.05 5.10
C PHE A 37 13.93 10.11 6.30
N GLY A 38 14.25 8.98 6.91
CA GLY A 38 14.98 8.88 8.18
C GLY A 38 16.49 9.11 8.09
N ARG A 39 17.08 9.11 6.89
CA ARG A 39 18.52 9.27 6.68
C ARG A 39 18.84 10.40 5.69
N ARG A 40 20.07 10.94 5.75
CA ARG A 40 20.57 11.97 4.81
C ARG A 40 20.60 11.51 3.34
N ARG A 41 20.62 10.19 3.12
CA ARG A 41 20.59 9.51 1.80
C ARG A 41 19.50 8.42 1.85
N VAL A 42 18.91 8.11 0.69
CA VAL A 42 17.92 7.03 0.57
C VAL A 42 18.61 5.69 0.80
N ASP A 43 18.11 4.92 1.76
CA ASP A 43 18.62 3.57 2.04
C ASP A 43 17.99 2.57 1.07
N LEU A 44 18.64 2.35 -0.07
CA LEU A 44 18.13 1.49 -1.13
C LEU A 44 18.00 0.02 -0.70
N ALA A 45 18.84 -0.45 0.23
CA ALA A 45 18.78 -1.82 0.73
C ALA A 45 17.56 -2.02 1.63
N LEU A 46 17.33 -1.10 2.57
CA LEU A 46 16.13 -1.13 3.42
C LEU A 46 14.86 -0.92 2.60
N LEU A 47 14.87 0.03 1.65
CA LEU A 47 13.74 0.26 0.75
C LEU A 47 13.40 -0.98 -0.08
N SER A 48 14.40 -1.67 -0.64
CA SER A 48 14.19 -2.88 -1.42
C SER A 48 13.62 -4.01 -0.57
N LYS A 49 14.13 -4.21 0.66
CA LYS A 49 13.60 -5.22 1.59
C LYS A 49 12.16 -4.90 2.01
N ALA A 50 11.89 -3.66 2.42
CA ALA A 50 10.55 -3.20 2.78
C ALA A 50 9.56 -3.44 1.63
N THR A 51 9.96 -3.06 0.43
CA THR A 51 9.17 -3.24 -0.80
C THR A 51 8.85 -4.72 -1.07
N GLN A 52 9.84 -5.61 -0.94
CA GLN A 52 9.65 -7.05 -1.10
C GLN A 52 8.68 -7.63 -0.06
N ILE A 53 8.81 -7.21 1.20
CA ILE A 53 7.88 -7.63 2.28
C ILE A 53 6.46 -7.15 1.97
N VAL A 54 6.28 -5.90 1.54
CA VAL A 54 4.96 -5.38 1.13
C VAL A 54 4.38 -6.19 -0.02
N THR A 55 5.17 -6.56 -1.03
CA THR A 55 4.70 -7.40 -2.14
C THR A 55 4.19 -8.75 -1.65
N PHE A 56 4.96 -9.46 -0.83
CA PHE A 56 4.52 -10.76 -0.28
C PHE A 56 3.29 -10.62 0.62
N ALA A 57 3.25 -9.59 1.46
CA ALA A 57 2.09 -9.33 2.30
C ALA A 57 0.84 -9.00 1.48
N LEU A 58 0.98 -8.26 0.36
CA LEU A 58 -0.14 -7.98 -0.55
C LEU A 58 -0.65 -9.24 -1.25
N ILE A 59 0.24 -10.16 -1.64
CA ILE A 59 -0.15 -11.48 -2.16
C ILE A 59 -0.91 -12.27 -1.10
N ALA A 60 -0.41 -12.31 0.14
CA ALA A 60 -1.08 -12.97 1.25
C ALA A 60 -2.47 -12.35 1.54
N LEU A 61 -2.61 -11.03 1.47
CA LEU A 61 -3.88 -10.33 1.61
C LEU A 61 -4.89 -10.74 0.52
N TRP A 62 -4.45 -10.85 -0.73
CA TRP A 62 -5.29 -11.32 -1.82
C TRP A 62 -5.75 -12.76 -1.60
N ILE A 63 -4.82 -13.68 -1.30
CA ILE A 63 -5.13 -15.09 -1.08
C ILE A 63 -6.12 -15.26 0.07
N THR A 64 -5.81 -14.67 1.23
CA THR A 64 -6.66 -14.77 2.44
C THR A 64 -7.99 -14.05 2.25
N GLY A 65 -8.01 -12.89 1.59
CA GLY A 65 -9.24 -12.14 1.31
C GLY A 65 -10.18 -12.89 0.37
N LEU A 66 -9.65 -13.46 -0.73
CA LEU A 66 -10.44 -14.28 -1.65
C LEU A 66 -10.93 -15.57 -1.00
N ALA A 67 -10.12 -16.19 -0.13
CA ALA A 67 -10.54 -17.38 0.63
C ALA A 67 -11.73 -17.07 1.55
N VAL A 68 -11.72 -15.95 2.27
CA VAL A 68 -12.87 -15.52 3.08
C VAL A 68 -14.10 -15.24 2.19
N ILE A 69 -13.93 -14.52 1.08
CA ILE A 69 -15.05 -14.25 0.16
C ILE A 69 -15.65 -15.55 -0.38
N TRP A 70 -14.82 -16.54 -0.72
CA TRP A 70 -15.27 -17.86 -1.15
C TRP A 70 -16.07 -18.58 -0.08
N LEU A 71 -15.59 -18.60 1.17
CA LEU A 71 -16.31 -19.22 2.28
C LEU A 71 -17.64 -18.53 2.59
N ASP A 72 -17.72 -17.22 2.35
CA ASP A 72 -18.88 -16.39 2.68
C ASP A 72 -19.95 -16.41 1.59
N THR A 73 -19.52 -16.41 0.32
CA THR A 73 -20.41 -16.15 -0.83
C THR A 73 -20.33 -17.21 -1.91
N ARG A 74 -19.36 -18.13 -1.85
CA ARG A 74 -19.04 -19.10 -2.92
C ARG A 74 -18.84 -18.44 -4.29
N PHE A 75 -18.38 -17.18 -4.30
CA PHE A 75 -18.31 -16.31 -5.49
C PHE A 75 -19.64 -16.17 -6.26
N ALA A 76 -20.78 -16.31 -5.57
CA ALA A 76 -22.08 -16.02 -6.16
C ALA A 76 -22.17 -14.51 -6.47
N LEU A 77 -22.22 -14.17 -7.76
CA LEU A 77 -22.18 -12.77 -8.22
C LEU A 77 -23.28 -11.92 -7.59
N ALA A 78 -24.50 -12.46 -7.44
CA ALA A 78 -25.61 -11.78 -6.78
C ALA A 78 -25.30 -11.42 -5.31
N ALA A 79 -24.66 -12.32 -4.57
CA ALA A 79 -24.28 -12.09 -3.17
C ALA A 79 -23.10 -11.12 -3.03
N MET A 80 -22.19 -11.11 -4.01
CA MET A 80 -21.08 -10.15 -4.03
C MET A 80 -21.57 -8.74 -4.37
N MET A 81 -22.48 -8.63 -5.34
CA MET A 81 -23.03 -7.35 -5.80
C MET A 81 -23.97 -6.71 -4.78
N SER A 82 -24.65 -7.51 -3.95
CA SER A 82 -25.47 -6.98 -2.86
C SER A 82 -24.63 -6.41 -1.70
N ASN A 83 -23.39 -6.87 -1.53
CA ASN A 83 -22.50 -6.42 -0.48
C ASN A 83 -21.63 -5.23 -0.94
N GLN A 84 -22.21 -4.02 -0.86
CA GLN A 84 -21.56 -2.77 -1.25
C GLN A 84 -20.20 -2.54 -0.56
N LYS A 85 -20.07 -2.94 0.71
CA LYS A 85 -18.82 -2.84 1.47
C LYS A 85 -17.74 -3.76 0.88
N LEU A 86 -18.12 -4.98 0.49
CA LEU A 86 -17.21 -5.93 -0.15
C LEU A 86 -16.70 -5.40 -1.49
N LEU A 87 -17.59 -4.86 -2.34
CA LEU A 87 -17.21 -4.24 -3.62
C LEU A 87 -16.22 -3.09 -3.43
N ALA A 88 -16.43 -2.24 -2.42
CA ALA A 88 -15.52 -1.15 -2.09
C ALA A 88 -14.14 -1.69 -1.68
N LYS A 89 -14.08 -2.72 -0.81
CA LYS A 89 -12.81 -3.37 -0.43
C LYS A 89 -12.05 -3.91 -1.65
N LEU A 90 -12.74 -4.65 -2.52
CA LEU A 90 -12.14 -5.23 -3.72
C LEU A 90 -11.63 -4.16 -4.70
N THR A 91 -12.38 -3.07 -4.86
CA THR A 91 -11.98 -1.93 -5.70
C THR A 91 -10.71 -1.28 -5.13
N VAL A 92 -10.70 -0.99 -3.83
CA VAL A 92 -9.58 -0.32 -3.14
C VAL A 92 -8.31 -1.18 -3.16
N VAL A 93 -8.39 -2.48 -2.87
CA VAL A 93 -7.20 -3.36 -2.92
C VAL A 93 -6.69 -3.55 -4.35
N THR A 94 -7.57 -3.52 -5.35
CA THR A 94 -7.17 -3.53 -6.77
C THR A 94 -6.42 -2.25 -7.13
N LEU A 95 -6.95 -1.08 -6.78
CA LEU A 95 -6.29 0.21 -6.99
C LEU A 95 -4.94 0.28 -6.25
N LEU A 96 -4.87 -0.26 -5.03
CA LEU A 96 -3.63 -0.38 -4.27
C LEU A 96 -2.59 -1.21 -5.02
N THR A 97 -3.03 -2.34 -5.60
CA THR A 97 -2.16 -3.26 -6.36
C THR A 97 -1.63 -2.58 -7.63
N LEU A 98 -2.51 -1.92 -8.38
CA LEU A 98 -2.13 -1.16 -9.58
C LEU A 98 -1.16 -0.03 -9.25
N ASN A 99 -1.42 0.74 -8.19
CA ASN A 99 -0.52 1.79 -7.72
C ASN A 99 0.83 1.23 -7.24
N GLY A 100 0.82 0.07 -6.57
CA GLY A 100 2.03 -0.66 -6.19
C GLY A 100 2.88 -1.01 -7.42
N ILE A 101 2.28 -1.57 -8.46
CA ILE A 101 2.98 -1.85 -9.73
C ILE A 101 3.57 -0.56 -10.32
N ALA A 102 2.82 0.54 -10.32
CA ALA A 102 3.30 1.84 -10.78
C ALA A 102 4.48 2.36 -9.95
N LEU A 103 4.47 2.20 -8.62
CA LEU A 103 5.60 2.55 -7.74
C LEU A 103 6.86 1.77 -8.10
N HIS A 104 6.75 0.45 -8.26
CA HIS A 104 7.89 -0.41 -8.58
C HIS A 104 8.49 -0.13 -9.96
N ARG A 105 7.65 0.16 -10.95
CA ARG A 105 8.09 0.40 -12.33
C ARG A 105 8.54 1.83 -12.58
N LEU A 106 7.90 2.81 -11.93
CA LEU A 106 8.12 4.22 -12.23
C LEU A 106 8.90 4.93 -11.12
N ALA A 107 8.48 4.83 -9.86
CA ALA A 107 9.07 5.61 -8.77
C ALA A 107 10.41 5.06 -8.29
N PHE A 108 10.48 3.76 -7.95
CA PHE A 108 11.66 3.17 -7.32
C PHE A 108 12.93 3.16 -8.18
N PRO A 109 12.88 2.92 -9.50
CA PRO A 109 14.07 3.00 -10.35
C PRO A 109 14.73 4.38 -10.31
N ARG A 110 13.95 5.45 -10.07
CA ARG A 110 14.45 6.83 -10.03
C ARG A 110 15.31 7.14 -8.81
N PHE A 111 15.24 6.33 -7.76
CA PHE A 111 16.15 6.47 -6.60
C PHE A 111 17.51 5.83 -6.83
N ARG A 112 17.69 5.03 -7.90
CA ARG A 112 18.95 4.33 -8.20
C ARG A 112 19.86 5.10 -9.17
N LEU A 113 19.28 6.01 -9.96
CA LEU A 113 19.98 6.72 -11.04
C LEU A 113 19.87 8.24 -10.86
N PRO A 114 20.92 9.01 -11.20
CA PRO A 114 20.81 10.47 -11.30
C PRO A 114 19.69 10.86 -12.28
N GLN A 115 18.80 11.75 -11.84
CA GLN A 115 17.65 12.16 -12.65
C GLN A 115 17.96 13.46 -13.40
N ARG A 116 17.67 13.49 -14.71
CA ARG A 116 17.77 14.71 -15.53
C ARG A 116 16.84 15.83 -15.03
N ASP A 117 15.68 15.45 -14.49
CA ASP A 117 14.73 16.36 -13.84
C ASP A 117 14.33 15.81 -12.45
N PRO A 118 15.09 16.17 -11.39
CA PRO A 118 14.79 15.76 -10.02
C PRO A 118 13.43 16.26 -9.52
N GLY A 119 12.93 17.38 -10.07
CA GLY A 119 11.64 17.97 -9.70
C GLY A 119 10.45 17.12 -10.15
N ARG A 120 10.46 16.66 -11.39
CA ARG A 120 9.45 15.73 -11.93
C ARG A 120 9.55 14.35 -11.28
N ALA A 121 10.76 13.84 -11.08
CA ALA A 121 10.97 12.56 -10.40
C ALA A 121 10.45 12.60 -8.95
N ALA A 122 10.73 13.68 -8.20
CA ALA A 122 10.22 13.88 -6.85
C ALA A 122 8.68 14.01 -6.83
N LEU A 123 8.09 14.73 -7.79
CA LEU A 123 6.64 14.86 -7.89
C LEU A 123 5.98 13.51 -8.10
N LEU A 124 6.43 12.73 -9.09
CA LEU A 124 5.84 11.44 -9.40
C LEU A 124 6.00 10.43 -8.24
N SER A 125 7.19 10.35 -7.64
CA SER A 125 7.39 9.51 -6.45
C SER A 125 6.55 9.96 -5.26
N SER A 126 6.37 11.28 -5.07
CA SER A 126 5.52 11.82 -4.01
C SER A 126 4.04 11.53 -4.22
N VAL A 127 3.54 11.62 -5.46
CA VAL A 127 2.13 11.36 -5.78
C VAL A 127 1.82 9.88 -5.62
N LEU A 128 2.63 9.00 -6.22
CA LEU A 128 2.42 7.55 -6.12
C LEU A 128 2.58 7.05 -4.67
N GLY A 129 3.52 7.62 -3.91
CA GLY A 129 3.68 7.34 -2.49
C GLY A 129 2.48 7.80 -1.68
N ALA A 130 1.98 9.01 -1.92
CA ALA A 130 0.80 9.55 -1.26
C ALA A 130 -0.47 8.71 -1.55
N ILE A 131 -0.69 8.31 -2.80
CA ILE A 131 -1.80 7.41 -3.17
C ILE A 131 -1.68 6.10 -2.41
N SER A 132 -0.47 5.53 -2.33
CA SER A 132 -0.22 4.28 -1.61
C SER A 132 -0.58 4.41 -0.13
N GLY A 133 -0.03 5.42 0.57
CA GLY A 133 -0.28 5.65 1.99
C GLY A 133 -1.77 5.92 2.28
N ALA A 134 -2.40 6.78 1.47
CA ALA A 134 -3.84 7.07 1.55
C ALA A 134 -4.68 5.79 1.37
N THR A 135 -4.32 4.96 0.38
CA THR A 135 -5.06 3.73 0.06
C THR A 135 -4.89 2.67 1.16
N TRP A 136 -3.70 2.53 1.75
CA TRP A 136 -3.47 1.65 2.91
C TRP A 136 -4.30 2.07 4.13
N LEU A 137 -4.28 3.37 4.47
CA LEU A 137 -5.09 3.91 5.57
C LEU A 137 -6.58 3.71 5.31
N PHE A 138 -7.03 3.95 4.09
CA PHE A 138 -8.43 3.75 3.72
C PHE A 138 -8.83 2.27 3.74
N ALA A 139 -7.94 1.35 3.33
CA ALA A 139 -8.19 -0.08 3.44
C ALA A 139 -8.37 -0.52 4.92
N ALA A 140 -7.56 0.04 5.84
CA ALA A 140 -7.74 -0.17 7.28
C ALA A 140 -9.13 0.30 7.74
N PHE A 141 -9.52 1.51 7.33
CA PHE A 141 -10.81 2.12 7.64
C PHE A 141 -11.99 1.25 7.16
N ILE A 142 -11.99 0.79 5.90
CA ILE A 142 -13.07 -0.09 5.41
C ILE A 142 -13.07 -1.42 6.17
N GLY A 143 -11.88 -1.92 6.57
CA GLY A 143 -11.74 -3.10 7.43
C GLY A 143 -12.65 -3.05 8.65
N VAL A 144 -12.53 -1.98 9.44
CA VAL A 144 -13.26 -1.77 10.70
C VAL A 144 -14.63 -1.10 10.54
N GLY A 145 -14.89 -0.44 9.41
CA GLY A 145 -16.08 0.39 9.16
C GLY A 145 -17.38 -0.38 8.93
N ARG A 146 -17.71 -1.39 9.76
CA ARG A 146 -19.01 -2.10 9.68
C ARG A 146 -20.18 -1.17 10.04
N ALA A 147 -20.00 -0.31 11.03
CA ALA A 147 -21.04 0.62 11.50
C ALA A 147 -21.46 1.65 10.44
N VAL A 148 -20.51 2.11 9.62
CA VAL A 148 -20.77 3.14 8.59
C VAL A 148 -21.24 2.56 7.25
N ALA A 149 -21.18 1.23 7.07
CA ALA A 149 -21.46 0.59 5.80
C ALA A 149 -22.91 0.77 5.30
N PRO A 150 -23.95 0.67 6.14
CA PRO A 150 -25.33 0.91 5.71
C PRO A 150 -25.58 2.35 5.27
N ALA A 151 -24.91 3.32 5.91
CA ALA A 151 -25.09 4.74 5.65
C ALA A 151 -24.37 5.21 4.38
N LEU A 152 -23.17 4.67 4.09
CA LEU A 152 -22.36 5.11 2.96
C LEU A 152 -22.73 4.42 1.63
N GLY A 153 -23.04 3.13 1.67
CA GLY A 153 -23.08 2.32 0.44
C GLY A 153 -21.76 2.35 -0.34
N TYR A 154 -21.75 1.83 -1.58
CA TYR A 154 -20.53 1.78 -2.39
C TYR A 154 -20.08 3.17 -2.83
N SER A 155 -21.00 4.00 -3.33
CA SER A 155 -20.70 5.36 -3.79
C SER A 155 -20.12 6.23 -2.68
N GLY A 156 -20.66 6.15 -1.45
CA GLY A 156 -20.13 6.88 -0.31
C GLY A 156 -18.72 6.44 0.08
N PHE A 157 -18.43 5.12 0.06
CA PHE A 157 -17.06 4.64 0.26
C PHE A 157 -16.11 5.15 -0.83
N MET A 158 -16.51 5.13 -2.10
CA MET A 158 -15.66 5.57 -3.19
C MET A 158 -15.46 7.09 -3.22
N ALA A 159 -16.47 7.88 -2.85
CA ALA A 159 -16.36 9.32 -2.68
C ALA A 159 -15.39 9.68 -1.54
N LEU A 160 -15.52 8.99 -0.40
CA LEU A 160 -14.59 9.17 0.72
C LEU A 160 -13.16 8.75 0.36
N TYR A 161 -13.02 7.62 -0.35
CA TYR A 161 -11.72 7.19 -0.88
C TYR A 161 -11.09 8.27 -1.75
N ALA A 162 -11.83 8.82 -2.72
CA ALA A 162 -11.35 9.87 -3.60
C ALA A 162 -10.94 11.11 -2.80
N ALA A 163 -11.72 11.53 -1.82
CA ALA A 163 -11.39 12.66 -0.95
C ALA A 163 -10.10 12.42 -0.15
N VAL A 164 -9.92 11.23 0.43
CA VAL A 164 -8.71 10.85 1.17
C VAL A 164 -7.49 10.81 0.25
N VAL A 165 -7.63 10.29 -0.97
CA VAL A 165 -6.55 10.27 -1.97
C VAL A 165 -6.17 11.67 -2.41
N VAL A 166 -7.14 12.53 -2.75
CA VAL A 166 -6.89 13.92 -3.14
C VAL A 166 -6.20 14.69 -2.02
N GLY A 167 -6.69 14.55 -0.78
CA GLY A 167 -6.07 15.15 0.40
C GLY A 167 -4.64 14.64 0.63
N GLY A 168 -4.42 13.33 0.50
CA GLY A 168 -3.11 12.70 0.60
C GLY A 168 -2.14 13.21 -0.48
N ILE A 169 -2.58 13.34 -1.73
CA ILE A 169 -1.79 13.89 -2.83
C ILE A 169 -1.43 15.36 -2.53
N GLY A 170 -2.40 16.18 -2.11
CA GLY A 170 -2.15 17.57 -1.74
C GLY A 170 -1.10 17.69 -0.64
N PHE A 171 -1.21 16.86 0.41
CA PHE A 171 -0.21 16.77 1.48
C PHE A 171 1.16 16.35 0.95
N GLY A 172 1.22 15.30 0.11
CA GLY A 172 2.46 14.81 -0.49
C GLY A 172 3.16 15.89 -1.33
N VAL A 173 2.42 16.54 -2.24
CA VAL A 173 2.97 17.60 -3.09
C VAL A 173 3.46 18.79 -2.26
N ARG A 174 2.73 19.19 -1.22
CA ARG A 174 3.10 20.35 -0.40
C ARG A 174 4.29 20.10 0.52
N PHE A 175 4.37 18.92 1.15
CA PHE A 175 5.31 18.64 2.24
C PHE A 175 6.37 17.59 1.92
N VAL A 176 6.06 16.61 1.07
CA VAL A 176 6.97 15.50 0.74
C VAL A 176 7.86 15.85 -0.45
N ARG A 177 7.29 16.38 -1.54
CA ARG A 177 8.05 16.77 -2.74
C ARG A 177 9.27 17.67 -2.45
N PRO A 178 9.16 18.76 -1.66
CA PRO A 178 10.33 19.62 -1.38
C PRO A 178 11.47 18.90 -0.66
N ARG A 179 11.15 17.87 0.13
CA ARG A 179 12.14 17.04 0.84
C ARG A 179 12.79 15.98 -0.05
N LEU A 180 12.11 15.56 -1.12
CA LEU A 180 12.60 14.56 -2.07
C LEU A 180 13.54 15.13 -3.13
N VAL A 181 13.30 16.36 -3.60
CA VAL A 181 14.13 16.99 -4.66
C VAL A 181 15.63 17.00 -4.33
N PRO A 182 16.08 17.43 -3.12
CA PRO A 182 17.51 17.44 -2.79
C PRO A 182 18.13 16.04 -2.70
N ARG A 183 17.31 15.01 -2.47
CA ARG A 183 17.78 13.62 -2.32
C ARG A 183 17.98 12.92 -3.65
N LEU A 184 17.16 13.25 -4.64
CA LEU A 184 17.31 12.77 -6.02
C LEU A 184 18.44 13.48 -6.78
N ASN A 185 18.88 14.64 -6.30
CA ASN A 185 19.94 15.44 -6.91
C ASN A 185 21.36 15.09 -6.40
N ARG A 186 21.50 14.18 -5.43
CA ARG A 186 22.81 13.78 -4.90
C ARG A 186 23.30 12.52 -5.62
N PRO A 187 24.40 12.58 -6.38
CA PRO A 187 24.98 11.39 -6.99
C PRO A 187 25.32 10.35 -5.91
N GLY A 188 24.92 9.10 -6.12
CA GLY A 188 25.35 7.98 -5.30
C GLY A 188 26.83 7.70 -5.53
N VAL A 189 27.72 8.44 -4.85
CA VAL A 189 29.15 8.12 -4.78
C VAL A 189 29.50 7.66 -3.37
N ARG A 190 29.95 6.41 -3.27
CA ARG A 190 30.91 5.80 -2.33
C ARG A 190 31.32 4.45 -2.95
N GLY A 191 32.56 4.05 -3.15
CA GLY A 191 33.92 4.60 -2.95
C GLY A 191 34.85 3.93 -4.01
N ARG A 192 36.11 4.30 -4.23
CA ARG A 192 37.22 4.62 -3.32
C ARG A 192 38.04 5.79 -3.88
N ALA A 193 38.33 6.76 -3.04
CA ALA A 193 39.51 7.62 -3.17
C ALA A 193 40.46 7.21 -2.03
N SER A 194 41.44 6.37 -2.37
CA SER A 194 42.68 5.99 -1.66
C SER A 194 43.12 4.66 -2.29
N ALA A 195 44.21 4.52 -3.02
CA ALA A 195 45.52 5.12 -2.80
C ALA A 195 46.18 5.54 -4.12
N SER A 196 46.76 6.73 -4.10
CA SER A 196 47.95 7.13 -4.86
C SER A 196 49.18 6.42 -4.29
N SER A 197 50.24 6.40 -5.11
CA SER A 197 51.64 5.95 -4.91
C SER A 197 51.86 4.45 -4.80
#